data_AF-A0A1L2BU69-F1
#
_entry.id   AF-A0A1L2BU69-F1
#
_cell.length_a   1.000
_cell.length_b   1.000
_cell.length_c   1.000
_cell.angle_alpha   90.00
_cell.angle_beta   90.00
_cell.angle_gamma   90.00
#
_symmetry.space_group_name_H-M   'P 1'
#
loop_
_entity.id
_entity.type
_entity.pdbx_description
1 polymer ?
#
loop_
_entity_poly.entity_id
_entity_poly.type
_entity_poly.pdbx_seq_one_letter_code
_entity_poly.pdbx_strand_id
1 'polypeptide(L)'
;SIFGSGRKPQLNLAGHCDPTSNNGCKSLSTDIKNCQKKGIKIMLSIGGGVNGYSLSSNEDARNVGDYIWNNFLGGTSKSRPLGDVVLDGVDFDIEVGSGEVFYSELARTLSQHRGTKKVYLTAAPQCPFPDQHLKGALSTGLFDYVWVQFYNNGPCQIEASNLKNFQKSWNQWVSTIKVSKIYVGVPASPSAATASSGYVPSQVLISKVLPFVKRSRKY
;
A
#
# COMPACT_ATOMS: atom_id res chain seq x y z
N SER A 1 1.44 -2.53 11.79
CA SER A 1 0.07 -3.08 11.83
C SER A 1 0.05 -4.42 12.57
N ILE A 2 -1.11 -4.86 13.09
CA ILE A 2 -1.28 -6.24 13.61
C ILE A 2 -2.43 -6.90 12.86
N PHE A 3 -2.22 -8.07 12.24
CA PHE A 3 -3.27 -8.90 11.63
C PHE A 3 -2.76 -10.32 11.29
N GLY A 4 -3.68 -11.23 11.00
CA GLY A 4 -3.38 -12.60 10.57
C GLY A 4 -2.93 -13.53 11.70
N SER A 5 -2.82 -14.81 11.38
CA SER A 5 -2.60 -15.92 12.32
C SER A 5 -3.66 -15.96 13.42
N GLY A 6 -4.93 -15.73 13.06
CA GLY A 6 -6.06 -15.74 13.99
C GLY A 6 -6.15 -14.55 14.95
N ARG A 7 -5.23 -13.58 14.86
CA ARG A 7 -5.24 -12.39 15.72
C ARG A 7 -6.26 -11.37 15.22
N LYS A 8 -6.97 -10.75 16.16
CA LYS A 8 -7.85 -9.61 15.86
C LYS A 8 -7.01 -8.46 15.28
N PRO A 9 -7.31 -7.95 14.07
CA PRO A 9 -6.50 -6.90 13.49
C PRO A 9 -6.57 -5.60 14.30
N GLN A 10 -5.43 -4.90 14.40
CA GLN A 10 -5.32 -3.62 15.10
C GLN A 10 -4.80 -2.53 14.17
N LEU A 11 -5.55 -1.44 14.13
CA LEU A 11 -5.15 -0.20 13.50
C LEU A 11 -4.19 0.55 14.43
N ASN A 12 -3.17 1.20 13.87
CA ASN A 12 -2.30 2.11 14.60
C ASN A 12 -2.22 3.42 13.82
N LEU A 13 -2.65 4.52 14.45
CA LEU A 13 -2.59 5.87 13.90
C LEU A 13 -1.70 6.77 14.78
N ALA A 14 -0.67 6.20 15.39
CA ALA A 14 0.25 6.87 16.29
C ALA A 14 -0.49 7.75 17.32
N GLY A 15 -0.09 9.01 17.48
CA GLY A 15 -0.69 9.95 18.42
C GLY A 15 -2.00 10.59 17.96
N HIS A 16 -2.57 10.22 16.81
CA HIS A 16 -3.77 10.88 16.29
C HIS A 16 -5.04 10.49 17.05
N CYS A 17 -5.20 9.20 17.33
CA CYS A 17 -6.34 8.65 18.07
C CYS A 17 -6.05 7.20 18.47
N ASP A 18 -6.77 6.72 19.48
CA ASP A 18 -6.70 5.32 19.92
C ASP A 18 -7.90 4.52 19.37
N PRO A 19 -7.70 3.61 18.41
CA PRO A 19 -8.76 2.80 17.83
C PRO A 19 -9.30 1.73 18.79
N THR A 20 -8.63 1.49 19.93
CA THR A 20 -9.07 0.55 20.97
C THR A 20 -9.98 1.21 22.01
N SER A 21 -10.02 2.55 22.07
CA SER A 21 -10.90 3.30 22.96
C SER A 21 -12.39 3.20 22.56
N ASN A 22 -13.32 3.47 23.49
CA ASN A 22 -14.77 3.38 23.24
C ASN A 22 -15.27 4.26 22.08
N ASN A 23 -14.63 5.41 21.82
CA ASN A 23 -14.93 6.28 20.69
C ASN A 23 -14.06 6.02 19.46
N GLY A 24 -13.10 5.09 19.57
CA GLY A 24 -12.17 4.70 18.53
C GLY A 24 -11.54 5.91 17.81
N CYS A 25 -11.36 5.75 16.51
CA CYS A 25 -10.93 6.81 15.60
C CYS A 25 -12.10 7.32 14.74
N LYS A 26 -13.33 7.25 15.27
CA LYS A 26 -14.56 7.52 14.50
C LYS A 26 -14.69 8.97 14.04
N SER A 27 -14.06 9.92 14.74
CA SER A 27 -14.04 11.33 14.35
C SER A 27 -13.44 11.54 12.96
N LEU A 28 -12.51 10.68 12.54
CA LEU A 28 -11.90 10.73 11.20
C LEU A 28 -12.89 10.42 10.07
N SER A 29 -14.06 9.82 10.35
CA SER A 29 -15.11 9.55 9.34
C SER A 29 -15.48 10.82 8.56
N THR A 30 -15.66 11.93 9.27
CA THR A 30 -16.03 13.22 8.67
C THR A 30 -14.93 13.74 7.73
N ASP A 31 -13.68 13.67 8.16
CA ASP A 31 -12.53 14.15 7.37
C ASP A 31 -12.32 13.30 6.12
N ILE A 32 -12.43 11.98 6.25
CA ILE A 32 -12.34 11.04 5.13
C ILE A 32 -13.45 11.33 4.11
N LYS A 33 -14.70 11.52 4.56
CA LYS A 33 -15.81 11.90 3.68
C LYS A 33 -15.56 13.25 2.99
N ASN A 34 -14.97 14.21 3.68
CA ASN A 34 -14.61 15.51 3.10
C ASN A 34 -13.53 15.38 2.02
N CYS A 35 -12.52 14.54 2.21
CA CYS A 35 -11.54 14.20 1.18
C CYS A 35 -12.19 13.53 -0.03
N GLN A 36 -13.06 12.54 0.20
CA GLN A 36 -13.78 11.84 -0.87
C GLN A 36 -14.69 12.76 -1.68
N LYS A 37 -15.37 13.72 -1.04
CA LYS A 37 -16.17 14.76 -1.73
C LYS A 37 -15.33 15.63 -2.67
N LYS A 38 -14.03 15.77 -2.40
CA LYS A 38 -13.06 16.47 -3.27
C LYS A 38 -12.44 15.56 -4.34
N GLY A 39 -12.92 14.32 -4.47
CA GLY A 39 -12.39 13.34 -5.43
C GLY A 39 -11.09 12.67 -5.00
N ILE A 40 -10.64 12.87 -3.75
CA ILE A 40 -9.44 12.24 -3.21
C ILE A 40 -9.80 10.83 -2.73
N LYS A 41 -9.06 9.82 -3.19
CA LYS A 41 -9.22 8.44 -2.74
C LYS A 41 -8.50 8.23 -1.41
N ILE A 42 -9.17 7.57 -0.48
CA ILE A 42 -8.62 7.21 0.83
C ILE A 42 -8.55 5.69 0.95
N MET A 43 -7.33 5.19 1.12
CA MET A 43 -7.02 3.76 1.22
C MET A 43 -6.68 3.40 2.66
N LEU A 44 -7.00 2.17 3.08
CA LEU A 44 -6.41 1.57 4.27
C LEU A 44 -5.10 0.89 3.87
N SER A 45 -3.97 1.37 4.39
CA SER A 45 -2.71 0.64 4.22
C SER A 45 -2.58 -0.48 5.26
N ILE A 46 -2.24 -1.67 4.79
CA ILE A 46 -1.96 -2.86 5.60
C ILE A 46 -0.47 -3.17 5.55
N GLY A 47 0.11 -3.43 6.73
CA GLY A 47 1.52 -3.77 6.89
C GLY A 47 2.34 -2.65 7.53
N GLY A 48 3.32 -2.15 6.78
CA GLY A 48 4.38 -1.21 7.16
C GLY A 48 5.66 -1.88 7.66
N GLY A 49 6.77 -1.15 7.75
CA GLY A 49 8.10 -1.67 8.14
C GLY A 49 8.28 -2.24 9.56
N VAL A 50 7.22 -2.33 10.37
CA VAL A 50 7.28 -2.90 11.74
C VAL A 50 6.57 -4.24 11.80
N ASN A 51 7.24 -5.25 12.35
CA ASN A 51 6.69 -6.59 12.57
C ASN A 51 5.37 -6.55 13.34
N GLY A 52 4.52 -7.55 13.10
CA GLY A 52 3.21 -7.65 13.75
C GLY A 52 2.17 -8.32 12.87
N TYR A 53 2.48 -8.63 11.61
CA TYR A 53 1.56 -9.21 10.66
C TYR A 53 2.22 -10.33 9.86
N SER A 54 1.41 -11.32 9.51
CA SER A 54 1.74 -12.46 8.65
C SER A 54 0.46 -13.21 8.34
N LEU A 55 0.37 -13.82 7.17
CA LEU A 55 -0.72 -14.72 6.83
C LEU A 55 -0.23 -16.17 6.94
N SER A 56 -0.99 -17.04 7.58
CA SER A 56 -0.58 -18.44 7.81
C SER A 56 -1.26 -19.45 6.88
N SER A 57 -2.34 -19.07 6.21
CA SER A 57 -3.07 -19.93 5.26
C SER A 57 -3.96 -19.10 4.33
N ASN A 58 -4.52 -19.73 3.30
CA ASN A 58 -5.56 -19.12 2.47
C ASN A 58 -6.83 -18.77 3.28
N GLU A 59 -7.16 -19.58 4.29
CA GLU A 59 -8.29 -19.30 5.18
C GLU A 59 -8.01 -18.06 6.04
N ASP A 60 -6.80 -17.93 6.58
CA ASP A 60 -6.39 -16.74 7.32
C ASP A 60 -6.41 -15.48 6.43
N ALA A 61 -5.98 -15.61 5.17
CA ALA A 61 -6.09 -14.53 4.18
C ALA A 61 -7.55 -14.12 3.92
N ARG A 62 -8.47 -15.08 3.77
CA ARG A 62 -9.90 -14.81 3.61
C ARG A 62 -10.48 -14.13 4.84
N ASN A 63 -10.17 -14.63 6.05
CA ASN A 63 -10.62 -14.05 7.31
C ASN A 63 -10.16 -12.59 7.47
N VAL A 64 -8.92 -12.28 7.10
CA VAL A 64 -8.41 -10.90 7.09
C VAL A 64 -9.13 -10.06 6.03
N GLY A 65 -9.36 -10.60 4.83
CA GLY A 65 -10.12 -9.93 3.77
C GLY A 65 -11.55 -9.56 4.21
N ASP A 66 -12.28 -10.52 4.78
CA ASP A 66 -13.63 -10.32 5.33
C ASP A 66 -13.64 -9.31 6.48
N TYR A 67 -12.62 -9.34 7.33
CA TYR A 67 -12.49 -8.35 8.40
C TYR A 67 -12.33 -6.93 7.82
N ILE A 68 -11.45 -6.75 6.83
CA ILE A 68 -11.24 -5.45 6.18
C ILE A 68 -12.54 -4.98 5.50
N TRP A 69 -13.21 -5.89 4.79
CA TRP A 69 -14.47 -5.62 4.13
C TRP A 69 -15.52 -5.07 5.10
N ASN A 70 -15.73 -5.76 6.22
CA ASN A 70 -16.76 -5.42 7.19
C ASN A 70 -16.44 -4.20 8.06
N ASN A 71 -15.15 -3.91 8.29
CA ASN A 71 -14.74 -2.86 9.22
C ASN A 71 -14.32 -1.54 8.56
N PHE A 72 -13.94 -1.57 7.27
CA PHE A 72 -13.39 -0.40 6.57
C PHE A 72 -14.00 -0.15 5.19
N LEU A 73 -14.50 -1.19 4.52
CA LEU A 73 -15.10 -1.09 3.18
C LEU A 73 -16.63 -1.20 3.26
N GLY A 74 -17.27 -1.77 2.25
CA GLY A 74 -18.72 -1.77 2.07
C GLY A 74 -19.50 -2.79 2.90
N GLY A 75 -18.82 -3.61 3.71
CA GLY A 75 -19.48 -4.51 4.64
C GLY A 75 -19.96 -3.81 5.91
N THR A 76 -20.49 -4.60 6.84
CA THR A 76 -21.12 -4.08 8.07
C THR A 76 -20.44 -4.60 9.32
N SER A 77 -20.22 -3.72 10.29
CA SER A 77 -19.68 -4.07 11.61
C SER A 77 -20.20 -3.09 12.65
N LYS A 78 -20.45 -3.57 13.88
CA LYS A 78 -20.86 -2.73 15.01
C LYS A 78 -19.71 -1.89 15.58
N SER A 79 -18.46 -2.24 15.25
CA SER A 79 -17.25 -1.67 15.86
C SER A 79 -16.24 -1.22 14.81
N ARG A 80 -16.70 -0.52 13.76
CA ARG A 80 -15.82 0.02 12.71
C ARG A 80 -14.84 1.05 13.31
N PRO A 81 -13.51 0.85 13.16
CA PRO A 81 -12.51 1.71 13.82
C PRO A 81 -12.57 3.18 13.38
N LEU A 82 -12.91 3.43 12.12
CA LEU A 82 -13.01 4.77 11.52
C LEU A 82 -14.47 5.25 11.39
N GLY A 83 -15.39 4.64 12.13
CA GLY A 83 -16.82 4.97 12.05
C GLY A 83 -17.49 4.43 10.79
N ASP A 84 -18.52 5.14 10.34
CA ASP A 84 -19.42 4.71 9.27
C ASP A 84 -18.89 4.98 7.84
N VAL A 85 -17.68 5.54 7.70
CA VAL A 85 -17.10 5.79 6.39
C VAL A 85 -16.74 4.50 5.67
N VAL A 86 -16.95 4.50 4.34
CA VAL A 86 -16.50 3.44 3.43
C VAL A 86 -15.28 3.96 2.69
N LEU A 87 -14.11 3.35 2.96
CA LEU A 87 -12.86 3.69 2.28
C LEU A 87 -12.90 3.27 0.81
N ASP A 88 -12.04 3.86 -0.01
CA ASP A 88 -11.98 3.60 -1.44
C ASP A 88 -11.24 2.31 -1.77
N GLY A 89 -10.34 1.84 -0.89
CA GLY A 89 -9.52 0.67 -1.19
C GLY A 89 -8.58 0.24 -0.08
N VAL A 90 -7.72 -0.72 -0.44
CA VAL A 90 -6.69 -1.29 0.43
C VAL A 90 -5.34 -1.16 -0.24
N ASP A 91 -4.37 -0.65 0.51
CA ASP A 91 -2.99 -0.54 0.11
C ASP A 91 -2.13 -1.62 0.77
N PHE A 92 -1.40 -2.38 -0.04
CA PHE A 92 -0.54 -3.48 0.39
C PHE A 92 0.88 -2.95 0.55
N ASP A 93 1.23 -2.54 1.76
CA ASP A 93 2.58 -2.13 2.17
C ASP A 93 3.24 -3.24 2.99
N ILE A 94 3.48 -4.38 2.34
CA ILE A 94 3.99 -5.59 3.00
C ILE A 94 5.51 -5.60 2.88
N GLU A 95 6.18 -5.15 3.93
CA GLU A 95 7.65 -4.98 3.94
C GLU A 95 8.38 -6.06 4.73
N VAL A 96 7.69 -6.76 5.64
CA VAL A 96 8.28 -7.75 6.54
C VAL A 96 7.36 -8.95 6.74
N GLY A 97 7.84 -9.93 7.51
CA GLY A 97 7.08 -11.12 7.88
C GLY A 97 7.08 -12.22 6.80
N SER A 98 6.32 -13.28 7.08
CA SER A 98 6.17 -14.45 6.21
C SER A 98 4.78 -14.48 5.55
N GLY A 99 4.54 -15.49 4.72
CA GLY A 99 3.22 -15.71 4.11
C GLY A 99 2.99 -15.00 2.78
N GLU A 100 4.06 -14.62 2.06
CA GLU A 100 4.05 -14.02 0.71
C GLU A 100 2.98 -14.65 -0.20
N VAL A 101 2.96 -15.99 -0.26
CA VAL A 101 2.07 -16.79 -1.11
C VAL A 101 0.57 -16.51 -0.86
N PHE A 102 0.21 -16.13 0.35
CA PHE A 102 -1.19 -15.92 0.77
C PHE A 102 -1.70 -14.51 0.48
N TYR A 103 -0.83 -13.52 0.22
CA TYR A 103 -1.30 -12.18 -0.17
C TYR A 103 -2.01 -12.16 -1.53
N SER A 104 -1.74 -13.15 -2.39
CA SER A 104 -2.51 -13.35 -3.61
C SER A 104 -3.97 -13.72 -3.32
N GLU A 105 -4.21 -14.54 -2.29
CA GLU A 105 -5.56 -14.90 -1.85
C GLU A 105 -6.26 -13.72 -1.17
N LEU A 106 -5.53 -12.93 -0.37
CA LEU A 106 -6.08 -11.71 0.22
C LEU A 106 -6.54 -10.72 -0.86
N ALA A 107 -5.72 -10.49 -1.90
CA ALA A 107 -6.09 -9.63 -3.03
C ALA A 107 -7.34 -10.15 -3.78
N ARG A 108 -7.41 -11.46 -4.04
CA ARG A 108 -8.59 -12.09 -4.65
C ARG A 108 -9.84 -11.88 -3.80
N THR A 109 -9.76 -12.18 -2.50
CA THR A 109 -10.87 -12.00 -1.54
C THR A 109 -11.40 -10.57 -1.58
N LEU A 110 -10.50 -9.58 -1.43
CA LEU A 110 -10.87 -8.17 -1.46
C LEU A 110 -11.53 -7.76 -2.78
N SER A 111 -11.02 -8.22 -3.92
CA SER A 111 -11.58 -7.92 -5.25
C SER A 111 -12.93 -8.59 -5.54
N GLN A 112 -13.24 -9.69 -4.84
CA GLN A 112 -14.47 -10.45 -5.03
C GLN A 112 -15.65 -9.87 -4.25
N HIS A 113 -15.41 -9.10 -3.20
CA HIS A 113 -16.49 -8.40 -2.51
C HIS A 113 -17.27 -7.50 -3.46
N ARG A 114 -18.58 -7.43 -3.23
CA ARG A 114 -19.54 -6.65 -4.01
C ARG A 114 -20.21 -5.66 -3.09
N GLY A 115 -20.17 -4.39 -3.48
CA GLY A 115 -20.89 -3.32 -2.79
C GLY A 115 -21.20 -2.20 -3.76
N THR A 116 -21.62 -1.06 -3.23
CA THR A 116 -22.00 0.12 -4.02
C THR A 116 -20.82 0.84 -4.67
N LYS A 117 -19.59 0.55 -4.23
CA LYS A 117 -18.35 1.14 -4.74
C LYS A 117 -17.34 0.05 -5.13
N LYS A 118 -16.53 0.35 -6.14
CA LYS A 118 -15.33 -0.43 -6.47
C LYS A 118 -14.36 -0.41 -5.28
N VAL A 119 -13.77 -1.55 -4.96
CA VAL A 119 -12.62 -1.66 -4.04
C VAL A 119 -11.35 -1.48 -4.85
N TYR A 120 -10.62 -0.38 -4.62
CA TYR A 120 -9.30 -0.18 -5.21
C TYR A 120 -8.26 -1.03 -4.49
N LEU A 121 -7.35 -1.64 -5.25
CA LEU A 121 -6.20 -2.34 -4.68
C LEU A 121 -4.91 -1.63 -5.11
N THR A 122 -4.11 -1.22 -4.13
CA THR A 122 -2.81 -0.59 -4.36
C THR A 122 -1.71 -1.35 -3.66
N ALA A 123 -0.46 -1.19 -4.12
CA ALA A 123 0.68 -1.86 -3.50
C ALA A 123 1.92 -0.97 -3.46
N ALA A 124 2.71 -1.13 -2.40
CA ALA A 124 3.98 -0.46 -2.17
C ALA A 124 5.16 -1.46 -2.15
N PRO A 125 5.48 -2.16 -3.25
CA PRO A 125 6.63 -3.06 -3.26
C PRO A 125 7.94 -2.28 -3.12
N GLN A 126 8.97 -2.95 -2.58
CA GLN A 126 10.35 -2.47 -2.64
C GLN A 126 10.83 -2.44 -4.10
N CYS A 127 11.82 -1.61 -4.42
CA CYS A 127 12.32 -1.54 -5.80
C CYS A 127 13.06 -2.78 -6.35
N PRO A 128 13.63 -3.70 -5.54
CA PRO A 128 14.18 -4.94 -6.07
C PRO A 128 13.07 -5.77 -6.74
N PHE A 129 13.37 -6.29 -7.93
CA PHE A 129 12.39 -7.05 -8.72
C PHE A 129 12.86 -8.52 -8.89
N PRO A 130 11.98 -9.53 -8.70
CA PRO A 130 10.62 -9.40 -8.17
C PRO A 130 10.61 -9.05 -6.68
N ASP A 131 9.55 -8.38 -6.22
CA ASP A 131 9.38 -8.04 -4.81
C ASP A 131 9.23 -9.31 -3.95
N GLN A 132 9.93 -9.35 -2.81
CA GLN A 132 9.99 -10.54 -1.96
C GLN A 132 8.67 -10.89 -1.28
N HIS A 133 7.78 -9.92 -1.04
CA HIS A 133 6.56 -10.09 -0.25
C HIS A 133 5.26 -9.95 -1.06
N LEU A 134 5.33 -9.31 -2.23
CA LEU A 134 4.18 -8.95 -3.05
C LEU A 134 4.20 -9.56 -4.44
N LYS A 135 5.24 -10.31 -4.85
CA LYS A 135 5.29 -10.94 -6.19
C LYS A 135 4.04 -11.76 -6.52
N GLY A 136 3.54 -12.58 -5.59
CA GLY A 136 2.37 -13.41 -5.76
C GLY A 136 1.10 -12.57 -5.87
N ALA A 137 0.95 -11.56 -5.00
CA ALA A 137 -0.17 -10.63 -5.06
C ALA A 137 -0.21 -9.84 -6.39
N LEU A 138 0.92 -9.26 -6.81
CA LEU A 138 1.04 -8.51 -8.04
C LEU A 138 0.82 -9.37 -9.30
N SER A 139 1.20 -10.65 -9.26
CA SER A 139 0.99 -11.59 -10.37
C SER A 139 -0.49 -11.84 -10.70
N THR A 140 -1.40 -11.55 -9.77
CA THR A 140 -2.85 -11.67 -9.99
C THR A 140 -3.39 -10.68 -11.03
N GLY A 141 -2.70 -9.55 -11.25
CA GLY A 141 -3.18 -8.48 -12.12
C GLY A 141 -4.40 -7.72 -11.57
N LEU A 142 -4.70 -7.85 -10.28
CA LEU A 142 -5.86 -7.22 -9.63
C LEU A 142 -5.59 -5.80 -9.12
N PHE A 143 -4.32 -5.39 -9.05
CA PHE A 143 -3.92 -4.09 -8.51
C PHE A 143 -4.17 -2.97 -9.53
N ASP A 144 -4.76 -1.87 -9.06
CA ASP A 144 -5.03 -0.67 -9.84
C ASP A 144 -3.81 0.23 -9.96
N TYR A 145 -3.12 0.44 -8.83
CA TYR A 145 -1.99 1.35 -8.68
C TYR A 145 -0.84 0.67 -7.95
N VAL A 146 0.39 0.89 -8.39
CA VAL A 146 1.59 0.40 -7.70
C VAL A 146 2.57 1.55 -7.52
N TRP A 147 2.90 1.91 -6.29
CA TRP A 147 3.93 2.91 -5.97
C TRP A 147 5.19 2.21 -5.47
N VAL A 148 6.11 1.92 -6.38
CA VAL A 148 7.35 1.21 -6.07
C VAL A 148 8.25 2.09 -5.19
N GLN A 149 8.73 1.56 -4.08
CA GLN A 149 9.57 2.26 -3.11
C GLN A 149 11.03 2.31 -3.63
N PHE A 150 11.44 3.43 -4.25
CA PHE A 150 12.79 3.60 -4.81
C PHE A 150 13.78 4.22 -3.80
N TYR A 151 13.79 3.69 -2.59
CA TYR A 151 14.64 4.10 -1.47
C TYR A 151 15.01 2.88 -0.62
N ASN A 152 15.94 3.04 0.34
CA ASN A 152 16.45 1.97 1.22
C ASN A 152 17.11 0.76 0.52
N ASN A 153 17.30 0.80 -0.80
CA ASN A 153 17.75 -0.33 -1.61
C ASN A 153 18.80 0.14 -2.65
N GLY A 154 20.08 0.11 -2.28
CA GLY A 154 21.19 0.52 -3.16
C GLY A 154 21.14 0.01 -4.61
N PRO A 155 20.75 -1.25 -4.90
CA PRO A 155 20.69 -1.77 -6.26
C PRO A 155 19.66 -1.10 -7.20
N CYS A 156 18.68 -0.37 -6.68
CA CYS A 156 17.57 0.16 -7.49
C CYS A 156 17.01 1.51 -7.03
N GLN A 157 17.45 2.04 -5.90
CA GLN A 157 17.03 3.36 -5.41
C GLN A 157 17.45 4.50 -6.35
N ILE A 158 16.84 5.66 -6.17
CA ILE A 158 17.25 6.87 -6.89
C ILE A 158 18.51 7.45 -6.24
N GLU A 159 19.53 7.70 -7.06
CA GLU A 159 20.74 8.41 -6.65
C GLU A 159 20.94 9.65 -7.52
N ALA A 160 21.05 10.82 -6.89
CA ALA A 160 21.11 12.10 -7.60
C ALA A 160 22.31 12.22 -8.57
N SER A 161 23.40 11.52 -8.26
CA SER A 161 24.62 11.44 -9.07
C SER A 161 24.47 10.50 -10.27
N ASN A 162 23.68 9.43 -10.16
CA ASN A 162 23.56 8.40 -11.19
C ASN A 162 22.20 7.68 -11.15
N LEU A 163 21.36 7.94 -12.15
CA LEU A 163 20.04 7.33 -12.25
C LEU A 163 20.02 5.93 -12.89
N LYS A 164 21.15 5.36 -13.32
CA LYS A 164 21.17 4.11 -14.11
C LYS A 164 20.47 2.94 -13.42
N ASN A 165 20.72 2.75 -12.12
CA ASN A 165 20.11 1.66 -11.34
C ASN A 165 18.60 1.82 -11.22
N PHE A 166 18.15 3.02 -10.85
CA PHE A 166 16.73 3.39 -10.85
C PHE A 166 16.07 3.19 -12.22
N GLN A 167 16.67 3.70 -13.29
CA GLN A 167 16.13 3.61 -14.65
C GLN A 167 15.97 2.15 -15.10
N LYS A 168 16.94 1.29 -14.78
CA LYS A 168 16.88 -0.14 -15.04
C LYS A 168 15.72 -0.79 -14.27
N SER A 169 15.61 -0.52 -12.97
CA SER A 169 14.52 -1.06 -12.15
C SER A 169 13.15 -0.54 -12.60
N TRP A 170 13.01 0.76 -12.86
CA TRP A 170 11.78 1.35 -13.41
C TRP A 170 11.30 0.67 -14.68
N ASN A 171 12.21 0.46 -15.65
CA ASN A 171 11.88 -0.23 -16.89
C ASN A 171 11.47 -1.69 -16.65
N GLN A 172 12.12 -2.38 -15.70
CA GLN A 172 11.76 -3.74 -15.31
C GLN A 172 10.33 -3.79 -14.76
N TRP A 173 9.99 -2.90 -13.81
CA TRP A 173 8.65 -2.79 -13.24
C TRP A 173 7.60 -2.48 -14.32
N VAL A 174 7.81 -1.42 -15.11
CA VAL A 174 6.86 -0.99 -16.15
C VAL A 174 6.59 -2.07 -17.19
N SER A 175 7.62 -2.81 -17.62
CA SER A 175 7.47 -3.85 -18.64
C SER A 175 6.84 -5.13 -18.12
N THR A 176 7.01 -5.46 -16.84
CA THR A 176 6.66 -6.80 -16.31
C THR A 176 5.26 -6.86 -15.69
N ILE A 177 4.86 -5.86 -14.89
CA ILE A 177 3.60 -5.97 -14.12
C ILE A 177 2.37 -5.48 -14.91
N LYS A 178 1.24 -6.18 -14.72
CA LYS A 178 -0.06 -5.82 -15.28
C LYS A 178 -0.80 -4.91 -14.30
N VAL A 179 -0.75 -3.60 -14.56
CA VAL A 179 -1.35 -2.56 -13.71
C VAL A 179 -1.73 -1.35 -14.57
N SER A 180 -2.73 -0.58 -14.13
CA SER A 180 -3.15 0.63 -14.82
C SER A 180 -2.15 1.77 -14.66
N LYS A 181 -1.69 2.04 -13.43
CA LYS A 181 -0.67 3.05 -13.15
C LYS A 181 0.44 2.58 -12.21
N ILE A 182 1.66 3.04 -12.48
CA ILE A 182 2.86 2.85 -11.66
C ILE A 182 3.37 4.22 -11.26
N TYR A 183 3.68 4.39 -9.98
CA TYR A 183 4.20 5.61 -9.38
C TYR A 183 5.61 5.40 -8.85
N VAL A 184 6.35 6.50 -8.71
CA VAL A 184 7.70 6.53 -8.13
C VAL A 184 7.58 6.91 -6.66
N GLY A 185 7.76 5.95 -5.76
CA GLY A 185 7.82 6.18 -4.32
C GLY A 185 9.17 6.78 -3.93
N VAL A 186 9.14 7.93 -3.24
CA VAL A 186 10.33 8.66 -2.79
C VAL A 186 10.19 9.13 -1.35
N PRO A 187 11.29 9.22 -0.58
CA PRO A 187 11.28 9.85 0.72
C PRO A 187 11.03 11.36 0.57
N ALA A 188 10.18 11.92 1.43
CA ALA A 188 9.85 13.34 1.39
C ALA A 188 10.94 14.23 2.01
N SER A 189 11.90 13.66 2.74
CA SER A 189 12.97 14.40 3.41
C SER A 189 14.28 13.61 3.42
N PRO A 190 15.44 14.26 3.65
CA PRO A 190 16.70 13.55 3.86
C PRO A 190 16.80 12.88 5.25
N SER A 191 15.79 13.04 6.12
CA SER A 191 15.80 12.45 7.46
C SER A 191 15.73 10.94 7.41
N ALA A 192 16.57 10.28 8.22
CA ALA A 192 16.52 8.84 8.45
C ALA A 192 15.16 8.36 9.00
N ALA A 193 14.36 9.26 9.59
CA ALA A 193 12.99 8.97 10.00
C ALA A 193 12.05 8.67 8.81
N THR A 194 12.43 9.08 7.59
CA THR A 194 11.66 8.80 6.36
C THR A 194 12.28 7.69 5.52
N ALA A 195 13.61 7.65 5.40
CA ALA A 195 14.35 6.57 4.75
C ALA A 195 15.85 6.66 5.10
N SER A 196 16.54 5.54 5.17
CA SER A 196 17.98 5.45 5.39
C SER A 196 18.80 5.87 4.15
N SER A 197 18.24 5.74 2.95
CA SER A 197 18.89 6.11 1.69
C SER A 197 17.88 6.35 0.56
N GLY A 198 18.30 6.99 -0.55
CA GLY A 198 17.47 7.18 -1.74
C GLY A 198 16.67 8.50 -1.80
N TYR A 199 16.84 9.39 -0.82
CA TYR A 199 16.33 10.76 -0.93
C TYR A 199 17.02 11.50 -2.07
N VAL A 200 16.23 12.27 -2.83
CA VAL A 200 16.75 13.23 -3.81
C VAL A 200 16.08 14.60 -3.63
N PRO A 201 16.81 15.71 -3.85
CA PRO A 201 16.20 17.04 -3.89
C PRO A 201 15.09 17.13 -4.95
N SER A 202 14.06 17.93 -4.68
CA SER A 202 12.94 18.16 -5.59
C SER A 202 13.38 18.54 -7.00
N GLN A 203 14.42 19.36 -7.13
CA GLN A 203 14.95 19.76 -8.44
C GLN A 203 15.50 18.58 -9.24
N VAL A 204 16.12 17.59 -8.58
CA VAL A 204 16.61 16.37 -9.25
C VAL A 204 15.42 15.51 -9.70
N LEU A 205 14.39 15.37 -8.85
CA LEU A 205 13.16 14.68 -9.20
C LEU A 205 12.52 15.32 -10.45
N ILE A 206 12.34 16.64 -10.45
CA ILE A 206 11.71 17.41 -11.52
C ILE A 206 12.51 17.38 -12.82
N SER A 207 13.82 17.61 -12.76
CA SER A 207 14.65 17.80 -13.96
C SER A 207 15.22 16.51 -14.54
N LYS A 208 15.37 15.45 -13.75
CA LYS A 208 16.01 14.20 -14.20
C LYS A 208 15.09 12.98 -14.14
N VAL A 209 14.36 12.79 -13.04
CA VAL A 209 13.54 11.58 -12.82
C VAL A 209 12.20 11.66 -13.57
N LEU A 210 11.43 12.72 -13.37
CA LEU A 210 10.11 12.90 -14.00
C LEU A 210 10.15 12.84 -15.54
N PRO A 211 11.11 13.48 -16.24
CA PRO A 211 11.18 13.42 -17.70
C PRO A 211 11.48 12.01 -18.24
N PHE A 212 12.09 11.14 -17.42
CA PHE A 212 12.33 9.76 -17.78
C PHE A 212 11.07 8.90 -17.58
N VAL A 213 10.46 8.94 -16.38
CA VAL A 213 9.32 8.07 -16.06
C VAL A 213 8.05 8.43 -16.84
N LYS A 214 7.83 9.70 -17.15
CA LYS A 214 6.71 10.19 -17.98
C LYS A 214 6.71 9.69 -19.42
N ARG A 215 7.79 9.03 -19.87
CA ARG A 215 7.84 8.36 -21.19
C ARG A 215 6.97 7.09 -21.21
N SER A 216 6.71 6.49 -20.05
CA SER A 216 5.82 5.35 -19.91
C SER A 216 4.37 5.80 -19.83
N ARG A 217 3.48 5.15 -20.61
CA ARG A 217 2.02 5.38 -20.51
C ARG A 217 1.43 4.90 -19.16
N LYS A 218 2.15 4.03 -18.45
CA LYS A 218 1.77 3.54 -17.11
C LYS A 218 2.11 4.55 -16.01
N TYR A 219 2.89 5.60 -16.27
CA TYR A 219 2.99 6.73 -15.35
C TYR A 219 1.82 7.69 -15.59
#